data_AF-A0A6C0D917-F1
#
_entry.id   AF-A0A6C0D917-F1
#
_cell.length_a   1.000
_cell.length_b   1.000
_cell.length_c   1.000
_cell.angle_alpha   90.00
_cell.angle_beta   90.00
_cell.angle_gamma   90.00
#
_symmetry.space_group_name_H-M   'P 1'
#
loop_
_entity.id
_entity.type
_entity.pdbx_description
1 polymer ?
#
loop_
_entity_poly.entity_id
_entity_poly.type
_entity_poly.pdbx_seq_one_letter_code
_entity_poly.pdbx_strand_id
1 'polypeptide(L)'
;MSYVYLLESSDKATYVGATVDVDRRLRQHNKEISGGAHATGAKVAKGEIWHRVCYVKGFPDWQAALQFEWRWKQLSRKLPMNMEPVERRKLALEQLLSLDRPTTKAKAYSEWTEPLEIIWE
;
A
#
# COMPACT_ATOMS: atom_id res chain seq x y z
N MET A 1 15.07 0.46 -5.62
CA MET A 1 13.69 0.66 -6.12
C MET A 1 12.76 0.71 -4.92
N SER A 2 11.76 1.60 -4.91
CA SER A 2 10.76 1.68 -3.84
C SER A 2 9.43 1.10 -4.29
N TYR A 3 8.64 0.64 -3.32
CA TYR A 3 7.37 -0.03 -3.53
C TYR A 3 6.31 0.53 -2.57
N VAL A 4 5.07 0.55 -3.01
CA VAL A 4 3.89 0.79 -2.15
C VAL A 4 3.02 -0.45 -2.21
N TYR A 5 2.63 -1.00 -1.07
CA TYR A 5 1.98 -2.31 -0.98
C TYR A 5 0.65 -2.25 -0.22
N LEU A 6 -0.22 -3.21 -0.51
CA LEU A 6 -1.46 -3.49 0.20
C LEU A 6 -1.36 -4.87 0.86
N LEU A 7 -1.60 -4.92 2.16
CA LEU A 7 -1.78 -6.16 2.93
C LEU A 7 -3.24 -6.31 3.36
N GLU A 8 -3.66 -7.56 3.48
CA GLU A 8 -4.92 -7.98 4.11
C GLU A 8 -4.63 -9.01 5.21
N SER A 9 -5.22 -8.84 6.38
CA SER A 9 -5.18 -9.85 7.45
C SER A 9 -6.28 -10.88 7.27
N SER A 10 -6.12 -12.05 7.88
CA SER A 10 -7.16 -13.09 7.94
C SER A 10 -8.52 -12.57 8.46
N ASP A 11 -8.53 -11.60 9.37
CA ASP A 11 -9.74 -10.90 9.84
C ASP A 11 -10.17 -9.68 9.00
N LYS A 12 -9.75 -9.61 7.73
CA LYS A 12 -10.15 -8.59 6.74
C LYS A 12 -9.70 -7.16 7.04
N ALA A 13 -8.81 -6.94 8.00
CA ALA A 13 -8.17 -5.63 8.15
C ALA A 13 -7.18 -5.39 7.00
N THR A 14 -7.01 -4.13 6.61
CA THR A 14 -6.08 -3.76 5.54
C THR A 14 -4.99 -2.83 6.03
N TYR A 15 -3.81 -2.94 5.41
CA TYR A 15 -2.68 -2.05 5.65
C TYR A 15 -2.07 -1.61 4.34
N VAL A 16 -1.83 -0.31 4.19
CA VAL A 16 -1.08 0.25 3.05
C VAL A 16 0.19 0.87 3.58
N GLY A 17 1.33 0.53 2.98
CA GLY A 17 2.64 1.04 3.39
C GLY A 17 3.62 1.13 2.23
N ALA A 18 4.79 1.73 2.49
CA ALA A 18 5.89 1.82 1.53
C ALA A 18 7.16 1.12 2.05
N THR A 19 7.95 0.55 1.14
CA THR A 19 9.18 -0.19 1.47
C THR A 19 10.14 -0.20 0.28
N VAL A 20 11.39 -0.58 0.52
CA VAL A 20 12.38 -0.89 -0.54
C VAL A 20 12.52 -2.40 -0.76
N ASP A 21 11.86 -3.20 0.08
CA ASP A 21 11.86 -4.67 0.03
C ASP A 21 10.50 -5.16 0.56
N VAL A 22 9.69 -5.72 -0.34
CA VAL A 22 8.30 -6.14 -0.04
C VAL A 22 8.25 -7.44 0.76
N ASP A 23 9.20 -8.35 0.54
CA ASP A 23 9.23 -9.66 1.19
C ASP A 23 9.72 -9.53 2.62
N ARG A 24 10.83 -8.81 2.81
CA ARG A 24 11.30 -8.47 4.17
C ARG A 24 10.21 -7.74 4.94
N ARG A 25 9.51 -6.79 4.32
CA ARG A 25 8.48 -6.02 5.01
C ARG A 25 7.25 -6.85 5.40
N LEU A 26 6.84 -7.82 4.56
CA LEU A 26 5.77 -8.75 4.92
C LEU A 26 6.13 -9.56 6.17
N ARG A 27 7.34 -10.12 6.20
CA ARG A 27 7.86 -10.88 7.36
C ARG A 27 7.94 -10.04 8.63
N GLN A 28 8.27 -8.75 8.52
CA GLN A 28 8.20 -7.80 9.64
C GLN A 28 6.77 -7.62 10.17
N HIS A 29 5.79 -7.47 9.27
CA HIS A 29 4.38 -7.35 9.66
C HIS A 29 3.85 -8.61 10.33
N ASN A 30 4.29 -9.78 9.87
CA ASN A 30 3.98 -11.11 10.44
C ASN A 30 4.81 -11.49 11.67
N LYS A 31 5.63 -10.58 12.21
CA LYS A 31 6.47 -10.82 13.40
C LYS A 31 7.48 -11.97 13.27
N GLU A 32 7.75 -12.45 12.06
CA GLU A 32 8.84 -13.39 11.80
C GLU A 32 10.21 -12.73 12.04
N ILE A 33 10.29 -11.43 11.79
CA ILE A 33 11.46 -10.58 12.06
C ILE A 33 11.05 -9.24 12.68
N SER A 34 11.99 -8.54 13.31
CA SER A 34 11.75 -7.28 14.01
C SER A 34 11.56 -6.08 13.08
N GLY A 35 10.91 -5.02 13.58
CA GLY A 35 10.71 -3.75 12.86
C GLY A 35 9.36 -3.58 12.17
N GLY A 36 8.40 -4.48 12.41
CA GLY A 36 7.02 -4.32 11.93
C GLY A 36 6.24 -3.22 12.65
N ALA A 37 5.21 -2.69 11.98
CA ALA A 37 4.33 -1.67 12.56
C ALA A 37 3.56 -2.20 13.79
N HIS A 38 3.34 -1.33 14.79
CA HIS A 38 2.64 -1.71 16.02
C HIS A 38 1.24 -2.29 15.75
N ALA A 39 0.46 -1.63 14.88
CA ALA A 39 -0.90 -2.04 14.55
C ALA A 39 -0.98 -3.43 13.90
N THR A 40 -0.01 -3.78 13.04
CA THR A 40 0.01 -5.11 12.39
C THR A 40 0.48 -6.18 13.37
N GLY A 41 1.45 -5.85 14.23
CA GLY A 41 1.90 -6.74 15.30
C GLY A 41 0.81 -7.07 16.31
N ALA A 42 -0.05 -6.11 16.65
CA ALA A 42 -1.18 -6.34 17.54
C ALA A 42 -2.23 -7.31 16.94
N LYS A 43 -2.34 -7.37 15.62
CA LYS A 43 -3.18 -8.36 14.90
C LYS A 43 -2.55 -9.75 14.95
N VAL A 44 -1.25 -9.85 14.69
CA VAL A 44 -0.51 -11.12 14.81
C VAL A 44 -0.58 -11.69 16.23
N ALA A 45 -0.48 -10.84 17.25
CA ALA A 45 -0.67 -11.25 18.64
C ALA A 45 -2.07 -11.80 18.96
N LYS A 46 -3.08 -11.53 18.11
CA LYS A 46 -4.43 -12.10 18.21
C LYS A 46 -4.60 -13.37 17.36
N GLY A 47 -3.55 -13.85 16.71
CA GLY A 47 -3.57 -15.03 15.82
C GLY A 47 -3.80 -14.71 14.35
N GLU A 48 -3.86 -13.43 13.97
CA GLU A 48 -4.10 -13.04 12.57
C GLU A 48 -2.83 -13.08 11.73
N ILE A 49 -2.95 -13.46 10.46
CA ILE A 49 -1.84 -13.52 9.50
C ILE A 49 -2.06 -12.48 8.41
N TRP A 50 -1.02 -11.71 8.08
CA TRP A 50 -1.03 -10.79 6.96
C TRP A 50 -0.56 -11.49 5.69
N HIS A 51 -1.32 -11.27 4.61
CA HIS A 51 -0.95 -11.64 3.25
C HIS A 51 -0.85 -10.37 2.42
N ARG A 52 0.05 -10.37 1.44
CA ARG A 52 0.19 -9.27 0.50
C ARG A 52 -0.81 -9.48 -0.63
N VAL A 53 -1.63 -8.47 -0.89
CA VAL A 53 -2.66 -8.48 -1.94
C VAL A 53 -2.05 -7.99 -3.25
N CYS A 54 -1.25 -6.93 -3.16
CA CYS A 54 -0.47 -6.41 -4.27
C CYS A 54 0.63 -5.48 -3.78
N TYR A 55 1.54 -5.17 -4.69
CA TYR A 55 2.44 -4.04 -4.57
C TYR A 55 2.60 -3.31 -5.90
N VAL A 56 2.92 -2.03 -5.81
CA VAL A 56 3.15 -1.13 -6.92
C VAL A 56 4.65 -0.85 -7.00
N LYS A 57 5.22 -0.88 -8.20
CA LYS A 57 6.61 -0.51 -8.51
C LYS A 57 6.65 0.59 -9.58
N GLY A 58 7.85 1.07 -9.92
CA GLY A 58 8.05 2.14 -10.91
C GLY A 58 8.14 3.56 -10.30
N PHE A 59 8.31 3.66 -8.98
CA PHE A 59 8.47 4.97 -8.32
C PHE A 59 9.85 5.56 -8.60
N PRO A 60 9.95 6.85 -9.03
CA PRO A 60 11.23 7.48 -9.36
C PRO A 60 12.11 7.72 -8.13
N ASP A 61 11.50 7.92 -6.97
CA ASP A 61 12.19 8.12 -5.69
C ASP A 61 11.29 7.77 -4.49
N TRP A 62 11.89 7.78 -3.30
CA TRP A 62 11.19 7.49 -2.05
C TRP A 62 10.07 8.50 -1.75
N GLN A 63 10.26 9.76 -2.12
CA GLN A 63 9.27 10.81 -1.88
C GLN A 63 8.00 10.56 -2.70
N ALA A 64 8.13 10.16 -3.96
CA ALA A 64 7.01 9.78 -4.82
C ALA A 64 6.24 8.58 -4.24
N ALA A 65 6.95 7.57 -3.73
CA ALA A 65 6.32 6.43 -3.07
C ALA A 65 5.52 6.85 -1.82
N LEU A 66 6.08 7.73 -0.97
CA LEU A 66 5.37 8.24 0.22
C LEU A 66 4.15 9.10 -0.13
N GLN A 67 4.26 9.95 -1.15
CA GLN A 67 3.13 10.76 -1.63
C GLN A 67 2.00 9.88 -2.19
N PHE A 68 2.36 8.83 -2.93
CA PHE A 68 1.41 7.84 -3.44
C PHE A 68 0.75 7.06 -2.31
N GLU A 69 1.52 6.53 -1.36
CA GLU A 69 1.03 5.80 -0.19
C GLU A 69 0.03 6.63 0.63
N TRP A 70 0.37 7.90 0.90
CA TRP A 70 -0.51 8.82 1.61
C TRP A 70 -1.82 9.05 0.84
N ARG A 71 -1.72 9.31 -0.47
CA ARG A 71 -2.90 9.59 -1.29
C ARG A 71 -3.81 8.37 -1.38
N TRP A 72 -3.24 7.18 -1.52
CA TRP A 72 -3.99 5.94 -1.55
C TRP A 72 -4.82 5.78 -0.27
N LYS A 73 -4.20 5.98 0.90
CA LYS A 73 -4.93 5.96 2.19
C LYS A 73 -6.02 7.02 2.24
N GLN A 74 -5.76 8.21 1.73
CA GLN A 74 -6.70 9.32 1.75
C GLN A 74 -7.93 9.06 0.87
N LEU A 75 -7.75 8.54 -0.35
CA LEU A 75 -8.83 8.16 -1.24
C LEU A 75 -9.66 7.03 -0.64
N SER A 76 -9.02 6.01 -0.05
CA SER A 76 -9.75 4.92 0.61
C SER A 76 -10.68 5.39 1.72
N ARG A 77 -10.36 6.48 2.43
CA ARG A 77 -11.19 7.03 3.52
C ARG A 77 -12.43 7.78 3.01
N LYS A 78 -12.46 8.14 1.72
CA LYS A 78 -13.58 8.84 1.09
C LYS A 78 -14.63 7.90 0.49
N LEU A 79 -14.27 6.62 0.35
CA LEU A 79 -15.16 5.60 -0.19
C LEU A 79 -16.10 5.04 0.88
N PRO A 80 -17.26 4.47 0.50
CA PRO A 80 -18.24 3.95 1.44
C PRO A 80 -17.67 2.90 2.41
N MET A 81 -18.03 3.03 3.70
CA MET A 81 -17.52 2.16 4.77
C MET A 81 -18.18 0.77 4.79
N ASN A 82 -19.32 0.60 4.12
CA ASN A 82 -20.02 -0.68 3.98
C ASN A 82 -19.41 -1.61 2.92
N MET A 83 -18.38 -1.17 2.20
CA MET A 83 -17.62 -2.02 1.28
C MET A 83 -16.63 -2.91 2.04
N GLU A 84 -16.32 -4.06 1.47
CA GLU A 84 -15.22 -4.90 1.93
C GLU A 84 -13.92 -4.08 1.99
N PRO A 85 -13.16 -4.15 3.10
CA PRO A 85 -11.99 -3.29 3.28
C PRO A 85 -10.96 -3.38 2.15
N VAL A 86 -10.72 -4.58 1.62
CA VAL A 86 -9.77 -4.80 0.52
C VAL A 86 -10.27 -4.21 -0.80
N GLU A 87 -11.55 -4.37 -1.13
CA GLU A 87 -12.15 -3.80 -2.34
C GLU A 87 -12.10 -2.28 -2.32
N ARG A 88 -12.36 -1.68 -1.15
CA ARG A 88 -12.22 -0.24 -0.94
C ARG A 88 -10.79 0.24 -1.19
N ARG A 89 -9.77 -0.56 -0.85
CA ARG A 89 -8.37 -0.25 -1.17
C ARG A 89 -8.10 -0.39 -2.67
N LYS A 90 -8.62 -1.42 -3.33
CA LYS A 90 -8.47 -1.63 -4.78
C LYS A 90 -9.11 -0.51 -5.59
N LEU A 91 -10.35 -0.14 -5.29
CA LEU A 91 -11.03 0.97 -5.97
C LEU A 91 -10.30 2.31 -5.75
N ALA A 92 -9.79 2.56 -4.55
CA ALA A 92 -8.98 3.75 -4.28
C ALA A 92 -7.66 3.76 -5.06
N LEU A 93 -7.08 2.59 -5.35
CA LEU A 93 -5.88 2.46 -6.18
C LEU A 93 -6.20 2.81 -7.64
N GLU A 94 -7.29 2.28 -8.18
CA GLU A 94 -7.76 2.60 -9.53
C GLU A 94 -8.01 4.11 -9.69
N GLN A 95 -8.71 4.72 -8.72
CA GLN A 95 -8.93 6.17 -8.68
C GLN A 95 -7.63 6.96 -8.57
N LEU A 96 -6.61 6.43 -7.91
CA LEU A 96 -5.31 7.10 -7.78
C LEU A 96 -4.51 7.06 -9.09
N LEU A 97 -4.58 5.94 -9.81
CA LEU A 97 -3.89 5.73 -11.07
C LEU A 97 -4.55 6.50 -12.24
N SER A 98 -5.84 6.84 -12.12
CA SER A 98 -6.53 7.68 -13.10
C SER A 98 -6.27 9.19 -12.94
N LEU A 99 -5.56 9.62 -11.88
CA LEU A 99 -5.13 11.01 -11.73
C LEU A 99 -3.87 11.28 -12.54
N ASP A 100 -3.60 12.55 -12.86
CA ASP A 100 -2.32 12.93 -13.49
C ASP A 100 -1.12 12.81 -12.51
N ARG A 101 -1.39 12.91 -11.21
CA ARG A 101 -0.39 12.91 -10.14
C ARG A 101 -0.99 12.49 -8.79
N PRO A 102 -0.19 11.92 -7.85
CA PRO A 102 -0.71 11.52 -6.54
C PRO A 102 -1.16 12.70 -5.66
N THR A 103 -0.39 13.79 -5.66
CA THR A 103 -0.69 15.00 -4.88
C THR A 103 -0.37 16.23 -5.70
N THR A 104 -0.92 17.39 -5.33
CA THR A 104 -0.69 18.64 -6.07
C THR A 104 0.80 19.02 -6.18
N LYS A 105 1.60 18.67 -5.15
CA LYS A 105 3.05 18.91 -5.10
C LYS A 105 3.90 17.76 -5.68
N ALA A 106 3.28 16.68 -6.15
CA ALA A 106 4.00 15.58 -6.78
C ALA A 106 4.28 15.88 -8.26
N LYS A 107 5.36 15.30 -8.79
CA LYS A 107 5.59 15.19 -10.23
C LYS A 107 4.44 14.40 -10.86
N ALA A 108 4.03 14.77 -12.06
CA ALA A 108 3.04 14.02 -12.83
C ALA A 108 3.57 12.63 -13.19
N TYR A 109 2.69 11.65 -13.31
CA TYR A 109 3.08 10.30 -13.70
C TYR A 109 3.75 10.26 -15.08
N SER A 110 3.39 11.18 -15.98
CA SER A 110 4.03 11.34 -17.28
C SER A 110 5.49 11.80 -17.22
N GLU A 111 5.93 12.34 -16.07
CA GLU A 111 7.32 12.78 -15.85
C GLU A 111 8.17 11.69 -15.18
N TRP A 112 7.60 10.52 -14.87
CA TRP A 112 8.31 9.44 -14.19
C TRP A 112 9.15 8.63 -15.19
N THR A 113 10.32 8.16 -14.75
CA THR A 113 11.26 7.42 -15.60
C THR A 113 10.75 6.04 -15.99
N GLU A 114 9.86 5.48 -15.17
CA GLU A 114 9.23 4.19 -15.40
C GLU A 114 7.72 4.32 -15.17
N PRO A 115 6.89 3.58 -15.93
CA PRO A 115 5.47 3.53 -15.66
C PRO A 115 5.19 2.80 -14.34
N LEU A 116 4.10 3.18 -13.69
CA LEU A 116 3.58 2.43 -12.55
C LEU A 116 3.08 1.06 -12.98
N GLU A 117 3.54 0.02 -12.29
CA GLU A 117 3.11 -1.36 -12.53
C GLU A 117 2.61 -1.97 -11.22
N ILE A 118 1.42 -2.58 -11.27
CA ILE A 118 0.81 -3.28 -10.14
C ILE A 118 1.10 -4.77 -10.29
N ILE A 119 1.70 -5.37 -9.26
CA ILE A 119 1.89 -6.81 -9.15
C ILE A 119 0.86 -7.35 -8.16
N TRP A 120 -0.08 -8.14 -8.66
CA TRP A 120 -1.10 -8.82 -7.86
C TRP A 120 -0.61 -10.20 -7.41
N GLU A 121 -1.05 -10.63 -6.23
CA GLU A 121 -0.74 -11.93 -5.62
C GLU A 121 -2.02 -12.69 -5.23
#